data_AF-A0A1V4MEI5-F1
#
_entry.id   AF-A0A1V4MEI5-F1
#
_cell.length_a   1.000
_cell.length_b   1.000
_cell.length_c   1.000
_cell.angle_alpha   90.00
_cell.angle_beta   90.00
_cell.angle_gamma   90.00
#
_symmetry.space_group_name_H-M   'P 1'
#
loop_
_entity.id
_entity.type
_entity.pdbx_description
1 polymer ?
#
loop_
_entity_poly.entity_id
_entity_poly.type
_entity_poly.pdbx_seq_one_letter_code
_entity_poly.pdbx_strand_id
1 'polypeptide(L)'
;MARISRNQPCPCGSGKKYKKCCYGKNDKGKIIFSGGLGKDLPEGATVTPNTQNKMSEILLEFAKPLTDLCESDRAFCSAIELSSIAWNSSFFPRKKINKLTEESIEKYIGNQDKEIVKEMLSMMIERKKEIFSHVKTMIVNLEITYKDGEHQLNVMSAPINEK
;
A
#
# COMPACT_ATOMS: atom_id res chain seq x y z
N MET A 1 -0.58 -30.25 11.28
CA MET A 1 -0.09 -30.40 9.89
C MET A 1 1.44 -30.39 9.89
N ALA A 2 2.08 -31.37 9.25
CA ALA A 2 3.53 -31.51 9.26
C ALA A 2 4.23 -30.36 8.52
N ARG A 3 5.20 -29.70 9.16
CA ARG A 3 6.01 -28.65 8.52
C ARG A 3 6.98 -29.30 7.52
N ILE A 4 6.71 -29.16 6.22
CA ILE A 4 7.62 -29.61 5.17
C ILE A 4 8.93 -28.83 5.22
N SER A 5 10.05 -29.56 5.30
CA SER A 5 11.39 -28.96 5.33
C SER A 5 11.80 -28.42 3.95
N ARG A 6 12.51 -27.29 3.92
CA ARG A 6 12.92 -26.56 2.69
C ARG A 6 13.61 -27.45 1.64
N ASN A 7 14.33 -28.48 2.08
CA ASN A 7 15.09 -29.37 1.20
C ASN A 7 14.31 -30.63 0.77
N GLN A 8 13.10 -30.86 1.31
CA GLN A 8 12.26 -32.02 0.97
C GLN A 8 11.63 -31.87 -0.42
N PRO A 9 11.24 -32.97 -1.08
CA PRO A 9 10.50 -32.91 -2.34
C PRO A 9 9.18 -32.15 -2.15
N CYS A 10 8.85 -31.32 -3.14
CA CYS A 10 7.68 -30.45 -3.08
C CYS A 10 6.38 -31.24 -3.26
N PRO A 11 5.36 -31.04 -2.40
CA PRO A 11 4.13 -31.84 -2.41
C PRO A 11 3.21 -31.55 -3.61
N CYS A 12 3.53 -30.56 -4.44
CA CYS A 12 2.78 -30.22 -5.65
C CYS A 12 3.05 -31.15 -6.84
N GLY A 13 3.79 -32.25 -6.64
CA GLY A 13 4.08 -33.23 -7.70
C GLY A 13 5.17 -32.81 -8.69
N SER A 14 5.85 -31.69 -8.47
CA SER A 14 6.86 -31.17 -9.41
C SER A 14 8.22 -31.89 -9.40
N GLY A 15 8.46 -32.78 -8.42
CA GLY A 15 9.74 -33.47 -8.23
C GLY A 15 10.92 -32.58 -7.77
N LYS A 16 10.73 -31.26 -7.64
CA LYS A 16 11.77 -30.31 -7.21
C LYS A 16 11.81 -30.19 -5.68
N LYS A 17 12.97 -29.84 -5.10
CA LYS A 17 13.09 -29.47 -3.67
C LYS A 17 12.11 -28.32 -3.35
N TYR A 18 11.44 -28.35 -2.21
CA TYR A 18 10.41 -27.40 -1.80
C TYR A 18 10.90 -25.95 -1.93
N LYS A 19 12.13 -25.65 -1.48
CA LYS A 19 12.80 -24.35 -1.61
C LYS A 19 12.94 -23.81 -3.04
N LYS A 20 12.97 -24.70 -4.04
CA LYS A 20 13.09 -24.38 -5.47
C LYS A 20 11.77 -24.49 -6.23
N CYS A 21 10.66 -24.70 -5.54
CA CYS A 21 9.34 -24.87 -6.16
C CYS A 21 8.27 -23.99 -5.53
N CYS A 22 7.63 -24.45 -4.44
CA CYS A 22 6.51 -23.73 -3.83
C CYS A 22 6.91 -22.83 -2.66
N TYR A 23 8.11 -23.02 -2.09
CA TYR A 23 8.58 -22.25 -0.93
C TYR A 23 8.62 -20.73 -1.19
N GLY A 24 8.92 -20.32 -2.43
CA GLY A 24 8.91 -18.91 -2.86
C GLY A 24 7.62 -18.47 -3.56
N LYS A 25 6.70 -19.40 -3.89
CA LYS A 25 5.40 -19.05 -4.49
C LYS A 25 4.37 -18.61 -3.44
N ASN A 26 4.62 -18.95 -2.18
CA ASN A 26 3.93 -18.38 -1.02
C ASN A 26 4.67 -17.14 -0.47
N ASP A 27 5.79 -16.74 -1.08
CA ASP A 27 6.48 -15.48 -0.77
C ASP A 27 5.76 -14.34 -1.52
N LYS A 28 4.50 -14.13 -1.15
CA LYS A 28 3.80 -12.84 -1.33
C LYS A 28 4.23 -11.85 -0.23
N GLY A 29 5.30 -12.14 0.49
CA GLY A 29 5.70 -11.47 1.73
C GLY A 29 6.47 -10.17 1.52
N LYS A 30 6.58 -9.69 0.29
CA LYS A 30 7.18 -8.40 0.00
C LYS A 30 6.53 -7.76 -1.23
N ILE A 31 5.45 -7.02 -1.00
CA ILE A 31 4.99 -6.06 -2.01
C ILE A 31 5.82 -4.79 -1.80
N ILE A 32 6.92 -4.66 -2.56
CA ILE A 32 7.68 -3.40 -2.61
C ILE A 32 7.05 -2.53 -3.68
N PHE A 33 6.46 -1.40 -3.26
CA PHE A 33 6.05 -0.35 -4.18
C PHE A 33 7.20 0.60 -4.51
N SER A 34 8.23 0.09 -5.18
CA SER A 34 9.33 0.89 -5.74
C SER A 34 8.92 1.65 -7.03
N GLY A 35 7.63 1.63 -7.38
CA GLY A 35 7.06 2.23 -8.58
C GLY A 35 6.47 3.64 -8.40
N GLY A 36 7.10 4.51 -7.62
CA GLY A 36 6.98 5.96 -7.81
C GLY A 36 5.71 6.65 -7.30
N LEU A 37 5.38 6.53 -6.02
CA LEU A 37 4.53 7.52 -5.32
C LEU A 37 5.23 8.88 -5.16
N GLY A 38 6.56 8.92 -5.27
CA GLY A 38 7.39 10.13 -5.16
C GLY A 38 7.74 10.85 -6.48
N LYS A 39 7.15 10.46 -7.62
CA LYS A 39 7.48 11.11 -8.92
C LYS A 39 7.02 12.57 -9.01
N ASP A 40 6.04 12.94 -8.17
CA ASP A 40 5.42 14.27 -8.12
C ASP A 40 5.73 15.02 -6.81
N LEU A 41 6.85 14.68 -6.16
CA LEU A 41 7.27 15.33 -4.93
C LEU A 41 7.66 16.79 -5.23
N PRO A 42 7.18 17.78 -4.45
CA PRO A 42 7.58 19.17 -4.66
C PRO A 42 9.10 19.35 -4.48
N GLU A 43 9.72 20.17 -5.34
CA GLU A 43 11.14 20.51 -5.27
C GLU A 43 11.52 21.03 -3.87
N GLY A 44 12.37 20.29 -3.16
CA GLY A 44 12.84 20.61 -1.81
C GLY A 44 12.40 19.66 -0.70
N ALA A 45 11.62 18.62 -0.99
CA ALA A 45 11.26 17.61 -0.01
C ALA A 45 12.46 16.76 0.41
N THR A 46 12.77 16.74 1.71
CA THR A 46 13.84 15.92 2.29
C THR A 46 13.27 14.59 2.77
N VAL A 47 13.74 13.48 2.18
CA VAL A 47 13.42 12.13 2.65
C VAL A 47 14.24 11.88 3.91
N THR A 48 13.63 12.07 5.07
CA THR A 48 14.24 11.72 6.35
C THR A 48 13.57 10.47 6.90
N PRO A 49 14.34 9.46 7.36
CA PRO A 49 13.76 8.39 8.17
C PRO A 49 13.50 8.95 9.58
N ASN A 50 12.40 9.67 9.82
CA ASN A 50 12.13 10.22 11.15
C ASN A 50 10.69 10.07 11.70
N THR A 51 10.52 8.98 12.46
CA THR A 51 10.01 8.77 13.84
C THR A 51 9.07 9.72 14.63
N GLN A 52 8.54 10.84 14.13
CA GLN A 52 7.70 11.67 15.02
C GLN A 52 6.26 11.14 15.17
N ASN A 53 5.75 10.45 14.15
CA ASN A 53 4.62 9.55 14.25
C ASN A 53 4.92 8.38 13.32
N LYS A 54 4.64 7.14 13.74
CA LYS A 54 4.84 6.00 12.84
C LYS A 54 3.82 6.11 11.71
N MET A 55 4.26 6.59 10.55
CA MET A 55 3.42 6.77 9.37
C MET A 55 2.72 5.45 8.97
N SER A 56 3.33 4.31 9.29
CA SER A 56 2.70 2.99 9.17
C SER A 56 1.46 2.82 10.05
N GLU A 57 1.47 3.28 11.30
CA GLU A 57 0.32 3.23 12.21
C GLU A 57 -0.77 4.21 11.77
N ILE A 58 -0.37 5.43 11.38
CA ILE A 58 -1.31 6.43 10.83
C ILE A 58 -1.97 5.91 9.56
N LEU A 59 -1.21 5.35 8.63
CA LEU A 59 -1.74 4.83 7.38
C LEU A 59 -2.69 3.66 7.63
N LEU A 60 -2.37 2.77 8.57
CA LEU A 60 -3.24 1.66 8.93
C LEU A 60 -4.55 2.16 9.56
N GLU A 61 -4.48 3.14 10.47
CA GLU A 61 -5.67 3.75 11.08
C GLU A 61 -6.53 4.49 10.05
N PHE A 62 -5.87 5.19 9.14
CA PHE A 62 -6.52 5.85 8.02
C PHE A 62 -7.27 4.84 7.14
N ALA A 63 -6.62 3.71 6.83
CA ALA A 63 -7.12 2.63 5.97
C ALA A 63 -8.19 1.73 6.61
N LYS A 64 -8.43 1.82 7.93
CA LYS A 64 -9.40 0.98 8.67
C LYS A 64 -10.73 0.74 7.95
N PRO A 65 -11.43 1.78 7.43
CA PRO A 65 -12.72 1.58 6.77
C PRO A 65 -12.68 0.61 5.59
N LEU A 66 -11.53 0.49 4.93
CA LEU A 66 -11.31 -0.42 3.81
C LEU A 66 -10.76 -1.78 4.29
N THR A 67 -9.83 -1.76 5.25
CA THR A 67 -9.17 -2.98 5.72
C THR A 67 -10.06 -3.86 6.58
N ASP A 68 -11.01 -3.28 7.33
CA ASP A 68 -12.00 -4.04 8.12
C ASP A 68 -12.91 -4.92 7.24
N LEU A 69 -13.09 -4.53 5.97
CA LEU A 69 -13.91 -5.27 5.00
C LEU A 69 -13.11 -6.32 4.21
N CYS A 70 -11.80 -6.44 4.45
CA CYS A 70 -10.93 -7.30 3.67
C CYS A 70 -10.88 -8.73 4.23
N GLU A 71 -11.33 -9.70 3.43
CA GLU A 71 -11.30 -11.13 3.80
C GLU A 71 -10.03 -11.86 3.30
N SER A 72 -9.10 -11.15 2.65
CA SER A 72 -7.93 -11.76 2.01
C SER A 72 -6.73 -10.83 2.02
N ASP A 73 -5.51 -11.39 2.12
CA ASP A 73 -4.25 -10.62 2.07
C ASP A 73 -4.16 -9.73 0.83
N ARG A 74 -4.68 -10.23 -0.31
CA ARG A 74 -4.70 -9.46 -1.57
C ARG A 74 -5.61 -8.23 -1.44
N ALA A 75 -6.80 -8.40 -0.88
CA ALA A 75 -7.75 -7.30 -0.69
C ALA A 75 -7.18 -6.28 0.31
N PHE A 76 -6.55 -6.76 1.39
CA PHE A 76 -5.87 -5.92 2.37
C PHE A 76 -4.75 -5.08 1.71
N CYS A 77 -3.87 -5.72 0.94
CA CYS A 77 -2.82 -5.00 0.20
C CYS A 77 -3.40 -3.93 -0.72
N SER A 78 -4.42 -4.27 -1.52
CA SER A 78 -5.08 -3.30 -2.40
C SER A 78 -5.75 -2.15 -1.63
N ALA A 79 -6.33 -2.42 -0.47
CA ALA A 79 -6.90 -1.38 0.40
C ALA A 79 -5.84 -0.43 0.95
N ILE A 80 -4.69 -0.93 1.40
CA ILE A 80 -3.56 -0.09 1.86
C ILE A 80 -2.99 0.74 0.71
N GLU A 81 -2.88 0.18 -0.48
CA GLU A 81 -2.42 0.89 -1.66
C GLU A 81 -3.38 2.02 -2.07
N LEU A 82 -4.68 1.72 -2.14
CA LEU A 82 -5.71 2.71 -2.44
C LEU A 82 -5.69 3.84 -1.41
N SER A 83 -5.52 3.49 -0.14
CA SER A 83 -5.36 4.45 0.95
C SER A 83 -4.12 5.31 0.77
N SER A 84 -2.99 4.73 0.36
CA SER A 84 -1.75 5.49 0.12
C SER A 84 -1.91 6.48 -1.04
N ILE A 85 -2.62 6.08 -2.09
CA ILE A 85 -2.95 6.96 -3.22
C ILE A 85 -3.88 8.08 -2.77
N ALA A 86 -4.96 7.77 -2.06
CA ALA A 86 -5.88 8.77 -1.50
C ALA A 86 -5.15 9.77 -0.59
N TRP A 87 -4.27 9.26 0.27
CA TRP A 87 -3.45 10.07 1.17
C TRP A 87 -2.62 11.09 0.40
N ASN A 88 -1.83 10.64 -0.58
CA ASN A 88 -1.00 11.54 -1.38
C ASN A 88 -1.84 12.49 -2.25
N SER A 89 -2.92 11.99 -2.85
CA SER A 89 -3.88 12.78 -3.64
C SER A 89 -4.50 13.93 -2.86
N SER A 90 -4.67 13.80 -1.54
CA SER A 90 -5.24 14.86 -0.69
C SER A 90 -4.43 16.16 -0.69
N PHE A 91 -3.15 16.13 -1.08
CA PHE A 91 -2.26 17.30 -1.15
C PHE A 91 -2.26 17.98 -2.52
N PHE A 92 -2.87 17.38 -3.54
CA PHE A 92 -2.89 17.92 -4.90
C PHE A 92 -4.24 18.57 -5.24
N PRO A 93 -4.27 19.55 -6.17
CA PRO A 93 -5.53 20.10 -6.68
C PRO A 93 -6.32 19.07 -7.49
N ARG A 94 -7.66 19.19 -7.51
CA ARG A 94 -8.61 18.21 -8.11
C ARG A 94 -8.23 17.73 -9.52
N LYS A 95 -7.66 18.59 -10.37
CA LYS A 95 -7.24 18.23 -11.74
C LYS A 95 -6.14 17.16 -11.77
N LYS A 96 -5.19 17.20 -10.83
CA LYS A 96 -4.06 16.25 -10.77
C LYS A 96 -4.47 14.94 -10.09
N ILE A 97 -5.41 15.02 -9.14
CA ILE A 97 -6.05 13.86 -8.50
C ILE A 97 -6.67 12.94 -9.55
N ASN A 98 -7.47 13.48 -10.48
CA ASN A 98 -8.16 12.66 -11.48
C ASN A 98 -7.19 11.83 -12.34
N LYS A 99 -6.06 12.42 -12.74
CA LYS A 99 -5.05 11.73 -13.54
C LYS A 99 -4.39 10.57 -12.77
N LEU A 100 -3.94 10.83 -11.54
CA LEU A 100 -3.36 9.81 -10.65
C LEU A 100 -4.36 8.70 -10.30
N THR A 101 -5.61 9.07 -10.10
CA THR A 101 -6.73 8.15 -9.86
C THR A 101 -6.95 7.25 -11.09
N GLU A 102 -6.96 7.79 -12.30
CA GLU A 102 -7.15 7.00 -13.52
C GLU A 102 -6.01 6.03 -13.79
N GLU A 103 -4.75 6.49 -13.67
CA GLU A 103 -3.56 5.63 -13.81
C GLU A 103 -3.52 4.50 -12.78
N SER A 104 -4.01 4.78 -11.56
CA SER A 104 -4.10 3.77 -10.51
C SER A 104 -5.21 2.75 -10.78
N ILE A 105 -6.39 3.21 -11.22
CA ILE A 105 -7.52 2.31 -11.52
C ILE A 105 -7.11 1.28 -12.57
N GLU A 106 -6.51 1.70 -13.69
CA GLU A 106 -6.09 0.79 -14.76
C GLU A 106 -5.09 -0.28 -14.30
N LYS A 107 -4.29 0.01 -13.27
CA LYS A 107 -3.24 -0.88 -12.78
C LYS A 107 -3.76 -1.95 -11.81
N TYR A 108 -4.80 -1.65 -11.03
CA TYR A 108 -5.23 -2.52 -9.92
C TYR A 108 -6.57 -3.19 -10.15
N ILE A 109 -7.46 -2.53 -10.87
CA ILE A 109 -8.85 -2.92 -10.99
C ILE A 109 -9.20 -2.86 -12.48
N GLY A 110 -9.64 -4.00 -13.04
CA GLY A 110 -10.15 -4.01 -14.41
C GLY A 110 -11.23 -2.93 -14.59
N ASN A 111 -11.45 -2.46 -15.80
CA ASN A 111 -12.28 -1.28 -16.10
C ASN A 111 -13.74 -1.33 -15.56
N GLN A 112 -14.22 -2.48 -15.06
CA GLN A 112 -15.60 -2.70 -14.61
C GLN A 112 -15.93 -2.05 -13.26
N ASP A 113 -14.96 -1.80 -12.38
CA ASP A 113 -15.23 -1.24 -11.03
C ASP A 113 -14.67 0.18 -10.86
N LYS A 114 -14.39 0.89 -11.97
CA LYS A 114 -13.81 2.24 -11.97
C LYS A 114 -14.60 3.25 -11.13
N GLU A 115 -15.93 3.16 -11.13
CA GLU A 115 -16.79 4.06 -10.35
C GLU A 115 -16.71 3.80 -8.85
N ILE A 116 -16.73 2.53 -8.44
CA ILE A 116 -16.60 2.11 -7.04
C ILE A 116 -15.27 2.60 -6.46
N VAL A 117 -14.18 2.45 -7.22
CA VAL A 117 -12.85 2.90 -6.79
C VAL A 117 -12.77 4.41 -6.65
N LYS A 118 -13.41 5.16 -7.56
CA LYS A 118 -13.49 6.63 -7.47
C LYS A 118 -14.25 7.10 -6.24
N GLU A 119 -15.36 6.44 -5.91
CA GLU A 119 -16.14 6.68 -4.70
C GLU A 119 -15.28 6.42 -3.45
N MET A 120 -14.62 5.25 -3.39
CA MET A 120 -13.71 4.91 -2.28
C MET A 120 -12.57 5.92 -2.13
N LEU A 121 -11.92 6.32 -3.23
CA LEU A 121 -10.86 7.33 -3.20
C LEU A 121 -11.38 8.68 -2.69
N SER A 122 -12.55 9.10 -3.16
CA SER A 122 -13.16 10.38 -2.75
C SER A 122 -13.46 10.39 -1.26
N MET A 123 -14.08 9.33 -0.75
CA MET A 123 -14.34 9.12 0.68
C MET A 123 -13.04 9.18 1.50
N MET A 124 -12.00 8.48 1.06
CA MET A 124 -10.72 8.43 1.76
C MET A 124 -9.98 9.78 1.73
N ILE A 125 -10.02 10.51 0.61
CA ILE A 125 -9.42 11.86 0.51
C ILE A 125 -10.13 12.82 1.48
N GLU A 126 -11.45 12.76 1.57
CA GLU A 126 -12.23 13.58 2.50
C GLU A 126 -11.90 13.24 3.96
N ARG A 127 -11.88 11.94 4.30
CA ARG A 127 -11.45 11.45 5.61
C ARG A 127 -10.07 11.97 6.01
N LYS A 128 -9.12 12.02 5.06
CA LYS A 128 -7.78 12.58 5.32
C LYS A 128 -7.88 14.05 5.69
N LYS A 129 -8.65 14.84 4.92
CA LYS A 129 -8.83 16.28 5.14
C LYS A 129 -9.56 16.61 6.44
N GLU A 130 -10.45 15.74 6.92
CA GLU A 130 -11.19 15.98 8.16
C GLU A 130 -10.40 15.52 9.40
N ILE A 131 -9.85 14.31 9.38
CA ILE A 131 -9.29 13.65 10.57
C ILE A 131 -7.77 13.84 10.65
N PHE A 132 -7.09 13.80 9.51
CA PHE A 132 -5.62 13.78 9.40
C PHE A 132 -5.07 15.07 8.77
N SER A 133 -5.82 16.17 8.84
CA SER A 133 -5.44 17.48 8.27
C SER A 133 -4.11 17.99 8.81
N HIS A 134 -3.80 17.69 10.06
CA HIS A 134 -2.58 18.07 10.77
C HIS A 134 -1.33 17.30 10.29
N VAL A 135 -1.51 16.16 9.62
CA VAL A 135 -0.40 15.34 9.12
C VAL A 135 -0.01 15.80 7.72
N LYS A 136 1.10 16.54 7.65
CA LYS A 136 1.63 17.14 6.41
C LYS A 136 2.80 16.33 5.83
N THR A 137 2.63 15.01 5.75
CA THR A 137 3.64 14.10 5.20
C THR A 137 3.09 13.34 4.01
N MET A 138 3.92 13.18 2.97
CA MET A 138 3.62 12.38 1.78
C MET A 138 4.27 11.01 1.92
N ILE A 139 3.59 9.96 1.47
CA ILE A 139 4.14 8.60 1.40
C ILE A 139 5.03 8.52 0.16
N VAL A 140 6.30 8.22 0.35
CA VAL A 140 7.31 8.09 -0.71
C VAL A 140 7.46 6.64 -1.13
N ASN A 141 7.50 5.73 -0.16
CA ASN A 141 7.64 4.30 -0.38
C ASN A 141 6.76 3.54 0.62
N LEU A 142 6.16 2.47 0.14
CA LEU A 142 5.34 1.56 0.93
C LEU A 142 5.82 0.13 0.66
N GLU A 143 6.10 -0.58 1.74
CA GLU A 143 6.45 -1.98 1.71
C GLU A 143 5.54 -2.74 2.68
N ILE A 144 4.79 -3.69 2.14
CA ILE A 144 3.92 -4.57 2.94
C ILE A 144 4.60 -5.93 3.02
N THR A 145 4.85 -6.37 4.25
CA THR A 145 5.43 -7.68 4.54
C THR A 145 4.47 -8.51 5.37
N TYR A 146 4.59 -9.84 5.25
CA TYR A 146 3.78 -10.77 6.03
C TYR A 146 4.72 -11.58 6.92
N LYS A 147 4.57 -11.45 8.23
CA LYS A 147 5.45 -12.09 9.20
C LYS A 147 4.64 -12.58 10.40
N ASP A 148 4.87 -13.84 10.79
CA ASP A 148 4.24 -14.46 11.98
C ASP A 148 2.69 -14.46 11.99
N GLY A 149 2.06 -14.40 10.81
CA GLY A 149 0.60 -14.37 10.71
C GLY A 149 0.01 -12.96 10.60
N GLU A 150 0.85 -11.93 10.68
CA GLU A 150 0.43 -10.53 10.70
C GLU A 150 1.04 -9.72 9.54
N HIS A 151 0.29 -8.71 9.09
CA HIS A 151 0.76 -7.74 8.12
C HIS A 151 1.61 -6.66 8.80
N GLN A 152 2.84 -6.49 8.34
CA GLN A 152 3.75 -5.43 8.78
C GLN A 152 3.95 -4.42 7.66
N LEU A 153 3.59 -3.16 7.95
CA LEU A 153 3.75 -2.03 7.04
C LEU A 153 5.03 -1.28 7.35
N ASN A 154 5.88 -1.11 6.34
CA ASN A 154 7.03 -0.22 6.38
C ASN A 154 6.76 0.95 5.42
N VAL A 155 6.67 2.15 5.98
CA VAL A 155 6.28 3.36 5.25
C VAL A 155 7.40 4.39 5.35
N MET A 156 7.96 4.78 4.20
CA MET A 156 8.83 5.93 4.11
C MET A 156 8.01 7.13 3.71
N SER A 157 8.16 8.23 4.44
CA SER A 157 7.45 9.48 4.17
C SER A 157 8.38 10.68 4.17
N ALA A 158 7.95 11.75 3.51
CA ALA A 158 8.63 13.04 3.51
C ALA A 158 7.65 14.15 3.92
N PRO A 159 8.07 15.13 4.74
CA PRO A 159 7.24 16.29 5.04
C PRO A 159 7.02 17.13 3.77
N ILE A 160 5.84 17.74 3.71
CA ILE A 160 5.48 18.71 2.67
C ILE A 160 5.64 20.10 3.29
N ASN A 161 6.61 20.87 2.81
CA ASN A 161 6.67 22.29 3.13
C ASN A 161 5.62 23.02 2.29
N GLU A 162 4.63 23.61 2.95
CA GLU A 162 3.78 24.66 2.35
C GLU A 162 4.71 25.87 2.12
N LYS A 163 5.11 26.10 0.87
CA LYS A 163 5.71 27.37 0.44
C LYS A 163 4.61 28.38 0.13
#